data_AF-A0A6V7H8E1-F1
#
_entry.id   AF-A0A6V7H8E1-F1
#
_cell.length_a   1.000
_cell.length_b   1.000
_cell.length_c   1.000
_cell.angle_alpha   90.00
_cell.angle_beta   90.00
_cell.angle_gamma   90.00
#
_symmetry.space_group_name_H-M   'P 1'
#
loop_
_entity.id
_entity.type
_entity.pdbx_description
1 polymer ?
#
loop_
_entity_poly.entity_id
_entity_poly.type
_entity_poly.pdbx_seq_one_letter_code
_entity_poly.pdbx_strand_id
1 'polypeptide(L)'
;MKCDAKFYARLDLSNTITLYTISLQYRNEELNILCIRLGTNRAFLSVLQVILVPHSHTDPGWLKTFEQYFHSSTRSILNNMVSKLQQWPNMTFIWSEVSFLSLWWER
;
A
#
# COMPACT_ATOMS: atom_id res chain seq x y z
N MET A 1 -11.68 -2.13 -6.32
CA MET A 1 -11.28 -1.08 -5.35
C MET A 1 -10.39 -0.10 -6.11
N LYS A 2 -10.83 1.15 -6.31
CA LYS A 2 -10.03 2.18 -7.00
C LYS A 2 -9.39 3.02 -5.91
N CYS A 3 -8.11 2.78 -5.62
CA CYS A 3 -7.35 3.55 -4.65
C CYS A 3 -6.60 4.66 -5.39
N ASP A 4 -7.27 5.80 -5.60
CA ASP A 4 -6.62 7.00 -6.12
C ASP A 4 -5.88 7.68 -4.94
N ALA A 5 -4.59 7.40 -4.76
CA ALA A 5 -3.73 8.20 -3.88
C ALA A 5 -3.18 9.39 -4.68
N LYS A 6 -3.28 10.62 -4.15
CA LYS A 6 -2.79 11.83 -4.84
C LYS A 6 -1.99 12.76 -3.92
N PHE A 7 -0.85 13.21 -4.46
CA PHE A 7 0.08 14.26 -4.05
C PHE A 7 1.02 13.98 -2.86
N TYR A 8 2.33 14.00 -3.15
CA TYR A 8 3.40 14.07 -2.17
C TYR A 8 4.36 15.21 -2.56
N ALA A 9 4.44 16.24 -1.73
CA ALA A 9 5.46 17.28 -1.85
C ALA A 9 6.69 16.88 -1.02
N ARG A 10 7.88 16.94 -1.61
CA ARG A 10 9.14 16.75 -0.86
C ARG A 10 9.87 18.09 -0.78
N LEU A 11 10.07 18.58 0.45
CA LEU A 11 11.02 19.65 0.73
C LEU A 11 12.40 19.02 0.80
N ASP A 12 13.36 19.49 0.01
CA ASP A 12 14.75 19.10 0.19
C ASP A 12 15.47 20.05 1.16
N LEU A 13 16.64 19.63 1.65
CA LEU A 13 17.49 20.40 2.55
C LEU A 13 18.05 21.69 1.92
N SER A 14 17.81 21.92 0.63
CA SER A 14 18.28 23.09 -0.13
C SER A 14 17.21 24.18 -0.29
N ASN A 15 16.08 24.07 0.42
CA ASN A 15 14.90 24.93 0.25
C ASN A 15 14.30 24.90 -1.18
N THR A 16 14.56 23.85 -1.95
CA THR A 16 13.93 23.66 -3.26
C THR A 16 12.68 22.79 -3.08
N ILE A 17 11.53 23.34 -3.45
CA ILE A 17 10.29 22.57 -3.51
C ILE A 17 10.28 21.82 -4.85
N THR A 18 10.41 20.50 -4.81
CA THR A 18 10.13 19.66 -5.98
C THR A 18 8.76 19.02 -5.83
N LEU A 19 7.85 19.35 -6.74
CA LEU A 19 6.50 18.81 -6.77
C LEU A 19 6.47 17.52 -7.59
N TYR A 20 5.95 16.46 -6.98
CA TYR A 20 5.70 15.18 -7.63
C TYR A 20 4.22 14.82 -7.51
N THR A 21 3.66 14.30 -8.60
CA THR A 21 2.39 13.59 -8.56
C THR A 21 2.69 12.11 -8.73
N ILE A 22 2.29 11.32 -7.75
CA ILE A 22 2.29 9.85 -7.82
C ILE A 22 0.85 9.42 -8.00
N SER A 23 0.58 8.67 -9.07
CA SER A 23 -0.71 8.05 -9.33
C SER A 23 -0.53 6.53 -9.28
N LEU A 24 -1.37 5.86 -8.51
CA LEU A 24 -1.43 4.41 -8.40
C LEU A 24 -2.71 3.92 -9.08
N GLN A 25 -2.59 3.02 -10.06
CA GLN A 25 -3.75 2.43 -10.72
C GLN A 25 -3.66 0.92 -10.70
N TYR A 26 -4.58 0.29 -9.99
CA TYR A 26 -4.72 -1.17 -9.95
C TYR A 26 -5.84 -1.61 -10.91
N ARG A 27 -5.50 -2.36 -11.96
CA ARG A 27 -6.45 -2.89 -12.94
C ARG A 27 -5.97 -4.27 -13.43
N ASN A 28 -6.87 -5.23 -13.57
CA ASN A 28 -6.57 -6.59 -14.06
C ASN A 28 -5.40 -7.26 -13.31
N GLU A 29 -5.37 -7.11 -11.97
CA GLU A 29 -4.28 -7.60 -11.12
C GLU A 29 -2.90 -6.95 -11.32
N GLU A 30 -2.79 -5.92 -12.16
CA GLU A 30 -1.55 -5.16 -12.34
C GLU A 30 -1.63 -3.81 -11.63
N LEU A 31 -0.59 -3.48 -10.87
CA LEU A 31 -0.38 -2.17 -10.29
C LEU A 31 0.52 -1.33 -11.19
N ASN A 32 -0.02 -0.24 -11.71
CA ASN A 32 0.71 0.76 -12.46
C ASN A 32 1.02 1.96 -11.59
N ILE A 33 2.29 2.37 -11.55
CA ILE A 33 2.77 3.54 -10.81
C ILE A 33 3.27 4.57 -11.81
N LEU A 34 2.61 5.74 -11.84
CA LEU A 34 3.04 6.86 -12.65
C LEU A 34 3.53 7.98 -11.72
N CYS A 35 4.83 8.27 -11.77
CA CYS A 35 5.44 9.39 -11.05
C CYS A 35 5.83 10.49 -12.05
N ILE A 36 5.18 11.64 -11.97
CA ILE A 36 5.46 12.81 -12.82
C ILE A 36 6.13 13.90 -11.99
N ARG A 37 7.30 14.37 -12.44
CA ARG A 37 7.94 15.59 -11.90
C ARG A 37 7.25 16.81 -12.51
N LEU A 38 6.65 17.66 -11.67
CA LEU A 38 5.89 18.83 -12.13
C LEU A 38 6.75 20.09 -12.32
N GLY A 39 7.98 20.13 -11.77
CA GLY A 39 8.89 21.26 -11.97
C GLY A 39 10.13 21.23 -11.08
N THR A 40 11.10 22.08 -11.42
CA THR A 40 12.28 22.40 -10.59
C THR A 40 12.83 23.77 -10.99
N ASN A 41 13.39 24.53 -10.03
CA ASN A 41 14.17 25.74 -10.30
C ASN A 41 15.69 25.46 -10.49
N ARG A 42 16.15 24.21 -10.33
CA ARG A 42 17.57 23.84 -10.51
C ARG A 42 17.77 22.40 -11.00
N ALA A 43 18.83 22.18 -11.77
CA ALA A 43 19.24 20.90 -12.34
C ALA A 43 19.92 19.96 -11.31
N PHE A 44 19.30 19.74 -10.14
CA PHE A 44 19.75 18.68 -9.23
C PHE A 44 19.13 17.34 -9.69
N LEU A 45 20.01 16.39 -10.04
CA LEU A 45 19.68 15.06 -10.55
C LEU A 45 19.60 14.00 -9.42
N SER A 46 19.10 14.35 -8.24
CA SER A 46 18.80 13.31 -7.24
C SER A 46 17.55 12.56 -7.66
N VAL A 47 17.67 11.24 -7.85
CA VAL A 47 16.52 10.37 -8.16
C VAL A 47 15.60 10.34 -6.95
N LEU A 48 14.29 10.55 -7.16
CA LEU A 48 13.30 10.35 -6.12
C LEU A 48 13.13 8.85 -5.87
N GLN A 49 13.52 8.40 -4.68
CA GLN A 49 13.21 7.05 -4.22
C GLN A 49 11.76 7.00 -3.71
N VAL A 50 10.94 6.19 -4.36
CA VAL A 50 9.55 5.91 -3.95
C VAL A 50 9.50 4.48 -3.44
N ILE A 51 9.05 4.29 -2.20
CA ILE A 51 8.85 2.97 -1.59
C ILE A 51 7.35 2.77 -1.42
N LEU A 52 6.80 1.74 -2.04
CA LEU A 52 5.41 1.36 -1.87
C LEU A 52 5.30 0.34 -0.74
N VAL A 53 4.40 0.59 0.22
CA VAL A 53 4.15 -0.30 1.37
C VAL A 53 2.68 -0.73 1.38
N PRO A 54 2.32 -1.85 0.74
CA PRO A 54 0.97 -2.41 0.78
C PRO A 54 0.59 -2.84 2.20
N HIS A 55 -0.65 -2.54 2.60
CA HIS A 55 -1.20 -2.92 3.90
C HIS A 55 -2.73 -3.06 3.81
N SER A 56 -3.33 -3.69 4.81
CA SER A 56 -4.78 -3.68 5.03
C SER A 56 -5.05 -3.42 6.49
N HIS A 57 -5.81 -2.38 6.80
CA HIS A 57 -6.27 -2.12 8.15
C HIS A 57 -7.50 -2.98 8.42
N THR A 58 -7.45 -3.77 9.50
CA THR A 58 -8.53 -4.68 9.86
C THR A 58 -8.94 -4.51 11.32
N ASP A 59 -10.01 -3.76 11.57
CA ASP A 59 -10.49 -3.51 12.93
C ASP A 59 -10.99 -4.81 13.59
N PRO A 60 -10.44 -5.23 14.74
CA PRO A 60 -10.88 -6.40 15.48
C PRO A 60 -12.16 -6.12 16.28
N GLY A 61 -13.21 -5.70 15.58
CA GLY A 61 -14.46 -5.23 16.16
C GLY A 61 -14.60 -3.71 15.99
N TRP A 62 -15.64 -3.31 15.25
CA TRP A 62 -16.04 -1.91 15.06
C TRP A 62 -17.53 -1.86 14.73
N LEU A 63 -17.90 -1.89 13.45
CA LEU A 63 -19.30 -1.98 13.01
C LEU A 63 -19.82 -3.43 12.96
N LYS A 64 -18.91 -4.40 12.82
CA LYS A 64 -19.18 -5.83 12.89
C LYS A 64 -18.38 -6.44 14.03
N THR A 65 -18.80 -7.63 14.47
CA THR A 65 -18.02 -8.38 15.45
C THR A 65 -16.71 -8.86 14.85
N PHE A 66 -15.77 -9.25 15.72
CA PHE A 66 -14.49 -9.83 15.35
C PHE A 66 -14.67 -11.03 14.39
N GLU A 67 -15.54 -12.00 14.72
CA GLU A 67 -15.77 -13.17 13.87
C GLU A 67 -16.43 -12.79 12.54
N GLN A 68 -17.36 -11.84 12.55
CA GLN A 68 -18.02 -11.38 11.33
C GLN A 68 -17.02 -10.76 10.36
N TYR A 69 -16.09 -9.93 10.85
CA TYR A 69 -14.99 -9.42 10.02
C TYR A 69 -14.06 -10.55 9.55
N PHE A 70 -13.73 -11.49 10.42
CA PHE A 70 -12.91 -12.63 10.05
C PHE A 70 -13.49 -13.41 8.87
N HIS A 71 -14.77 -13.78 8.96
CA HIS A 71 -15.47 -14.61 7.98
C HIS A 71 -15.83 -13.85 6.70
N SER A 72 -16.19 -12.57 6.80
CA SER A 72 -16.63 -11.80 5.63
C SER A 72 -15.50 -11.15 4.83
N SER A 73 -14.34 -10.89 5.45
CA SER A 73 -13.23 -10.18 4.78
C SER A 73 -11.84 -10.68 5.15
N THR A 74 -11.48 -10.71 6.43
CA THR A 74 -10.07 -10.83 6.86
C THR A 74 -9.44 -12.14 6.43
N ARG A 75 -10.17 -13.26 6.50
CA ARG A 75 -9.70 -14.57 6.02
C ARG A 75 -9.32 -14.53 4.53
N SER A 76 -10.14 -13.87 3.71
CA SER A 76 -9.87 -13.75 2.27
C SER A 76 -8.64 -12.88 2.01
N ILE A 77 -8.48 -11.79 2.77
CA ILE A 77 -7.29 -10.91 2.68
C ILE A 77 -6.01 -11.70 2.97
N LEU A 78 -5.98 -12.46 4.08
CA LEU A 78 -4.81 -13.26 4.45
C LEU A 78 -4.51 -14.38 3.45
N ASN A 79 -5.52 -15.09 2.97
CA ASN A 79 -5.36 -16.12 1.92
C ASN A 79 -4.77 -15.52 0.64
N ASN A 80 -5.31 -14.38 0.20
CA ASN A 80 -4.83 -13.69 -0.99
C ASN A 80 -3.41 -13.15 -0.79
N MET A 81 -3.09 -12.63 0.39
CA MET A 81 -1.74 -12.18 0.74
C MET A 81 -0.73 -13.30 0.53
N VAL A 82 -0.96 -14.50 1.10
CA VAL A 82 -0.05 -15.64 0.93
C VAL A 82 0.08 -16.02 -0.54
N SER A 83 -1.05 -16.18 -1.24
CA SER A 83 -1.04 -16.57 -2.66
C SER A 83 -0.28 -15.58 -3.53
N LYS A 84 -0.50 -14.27 -3.35
CA LYS A 84 0.13 -13.22 -4.17
C LYS A 84 1.59 -13.00 -3.79
N LEU A 85 1.97 -13.10 -2.51
CA LEU A 85 3.38 -13.02 -2.11
C LEU A 85 4.20 -14.21 -2.64
N GLN A 86 3.61 -15.40 -2.72
CA GLN A 86 4.26 -16.55 -3.37
C GLN A 86 4.38 -16.37 -4.88
N GLN A 87 3.36 -15.80 -5.52
CA GLN A 87 3.36 -15.53 -6.97
C GLN A 87 4.38 -14.44 -7.36
N TRP A 88 4.56 -13.42 -6.51
CA TRP A 88 5.38 -12.24 -6.80
C TRP A 88 6.48 -12.07 -5.73
N PRO A 89 7.68 -12.67 -5.90
CA PRO A 89 8.72 -12.70 -4.86
C PRO A 89 9.25 -11.32 -4.43
N ASN A 90 9.11 -10.30 -5.28
CA ASN A 90 9.52 -8.92 -4.99
C ASN A 90 8.42 -8.09 -4.31
N MET A 91 7.21 -8.64 -4.16
CA MET A 91 6.12 -7.96 -3.49
C MET A 91 6.31 -8.01 -1.98
N THR A 92 5.95 -6.92 -1.32
CA THR A 92 5.93 -6.83 0.15
C THR A 92 4.52 -6.50 0.63
N PHE A 93 4.23 -6.85 1.87
CA PHE A 93 2.96 -6.53 2.52
C PHE A 93 3.18 -6.47 4.03
N ILE A 94 2.59 -5.48 4.70
CA ILE A 94 2.63 -5.38 6.17
C ILE A 94 1.26 -5.73 6.76
N TRP A 95 1.28 -6.44 7.89
CA TRP A 95 0.10 -6.84 8.64
C TRP A 95 0.27 -6.46 10.11
N SER A 96 -0.77 -5.88 10.72
CA SER A 96 -0.69 -5.34 12.09
C SER A 96 -1.48 -6.17 13.10
N GLU A 97 -2.68 -6.65 12.74
CA GLU A 97 -3.60 -7.23 13.71
C GLU A 97 -3.34 -8.72 13.98
N VAL A 98 -2.49 -8.99 14.97
CA VAL A 98 -2.07 -10.35 15.37
C VAL A 98 -3.25 -11.23 15.80
N SER A 99 -4.32 -10.66 16.36
CA SER A 99 -5.51 -11.42 16.76
C SER A 99 -6.15 -12.16 15.58
N PHE A 100 -6.31 -11.48 14.45
CA PHE A 100 -6.80 -12.10 13.22
C PHE A 100 -5.78 -13.06 12.60
N LEU A 101 -4.48 -12.74 12.68
CA LEU A 101 -3.43 -13.62 12.19
C LEU A 101 -3.39 -14.94 12.96
N SER A 102 -3.51 -14.91 14.29
CA SER A 102 -3.58 -16.09 15.16
C SER A 102 -4.79 -16.95 14.83
N LEU A 103 -5.97 -16.33 14.76
CA LEU A 103 -7.22 -17.04 14.39
C LEU A 103 -7.15 -17.67 13.00
N TRP A 104 -6.48 -17.01 12.06
CA TRP A 104 -6.26 -17.55 10.72
C TRP A 104 -5.27 -18.71 10.72
N TRP A 105 -4.17 -18.62 11.48
CA TRP A 105 -3.12 -19.64 11.53
C TRP A 105 -3.55 -20.94 12.23
N GLU A 106 -4.42 -20.83 13.23
CA GLU A 106 -4.96 -21.97 13.97
C GLU A 106 -6.01 -22.78 13.18
N ARG A 107 -6.47 -22.29 12.01
CA ARG A 107 -7.55 -22.88 11.21
C ARG A 107 -7.07 -23.40 9.86
#